data_AF-A0A9P4VTN2-F1
#
_entry.id   AF-A0A9P4VTN2-F1
#
_cell.length_a   1.000
_cell.length_b   1.000
_cell.length_c   1.000
_cell.angle_alpha   90.00
_cell.angle_beta   90.00
_cell.angle_gamma   90.00
#
_symmetry.space_group_name_H-M   'P 1'
#
loop_
_entity.id
_entity.type
_entity.pdbx_description
1 polymer ?
#
loop_
_entity_poly.entity_id
_entity_poly.type
_entity_poly.pdbx_seq_one_letter_code
_entity_poly.pdbx_strand_id
1 'polypeptide(L)'
;MTSSNVTENLFDCMQYAVNVSNASALDSYLYCDYYRGDVFAGDFYIDVNDFRCSCLEFCECPPFDADPDIAGIGVLAAFVVTSALTMIATALYLVLTRSNHPETWNPIDKIVRKPLDFIREKSATLTSLEDNDHPLVQCIFDLIISLSDTQLILGIAMLSSALIKLHQDTITVYHFNTIANLAWLSSGVHLLTLSVIRLELIGSAKPAQRVSPSKKIYPVVIIRVACMLLLAALLLYCSWVSGYGGWYNRFECPAECTIGLRKGGEPLQWTIVNFVLILYAYPGAVFQLWAWGKKKWIDKFRHRIIDKKGGINGDVKPIEGDVSKRTPLMIIKDILVLLFWYVRTSEIVEVLLAITWFSLGFYWTFSDRHSMHQYMEENARDEENTINGFGQLVPLFLLLAPLLQLLESWAGQAGRSAHRSDHANI
;
A
#
# COMPACT_ATOMS: atom_id res chain seq x y z
N MET A 1 -3.35 13.68 29.44
CA MET A 1 -3.47 15.13 29.68
C MET A 1 -3.73 15.32 31.17
N THR A 2 -3.01 16.23 31.80
CA THR A 2 -3.24 16.64 33.20
C THR A 2 -4.47 17.54 33.27
N SER A 3 -5.17 17.59 34.40
CA SER A 3 -6.38 18.42 34.58
C SER A 3 -6.14 19.92 34.33
N SER A 4 -4.89 20.37 34.38
CA SER A 4 -4.46 21.73 34.04
C SER A 4 -4.74 22.10 32.58
N ASN A 5 -4.51 21.19 31.62
CA ASN A 5 -4.60 21.52 30.19
C ASN A 5 -6.05 21.61 29.71
N VAL A 6 -6.95 20.82 30.31
CA VAL A 6 -8.38 20.84 29.95
C VAL A 6 -9.02 22.17 30.38
N THR A 7 -8.63 22.68 31.54
CA THR A 7 -9.14 23.97 32.03
C THR A 7 -8.62 25.15 31.21
N GLU A 8 -7.34 25.14 30.82
CA GLU A 8 -6.78 26.14 29.91
C GLU A 8 -7.47 26.12 28.54
N ASN A 9 -7.66 24.94 27.93
CA ASN A 9 -8.35 24.81 26.64
C ASN A 9 -9.80 25.30 26.70
N LEU A 10 -10.51 25.01 27.79
CA LEU A 10 -11.88 25.49 27.99
C LEU A 10 -11.93 27.01 28.07
N PHE A 11 -11.05 27.63 28.86
CA PHE A 11 -11.00 29.08 28.96
C PHE A 11 -10.67 29.73 27.61
N ASP A 12 -9.76 29.14 26.85
CA ASP A 12 -9.38 29.64 25.54
C ASP A 12 -10.53 29.53 24.54
N CYS A 13 -11.25 28.40 24.53
CA CYS A 13 -12.43 28.23 23.68
C CYS A 13 -13.58 29.18 24.07
N MET A 14 -13.82 29.36 25.37
CA MET A 14 -14.88 30.26 25.86
C MET A 14 -14.64 31.74 25.54
N GLN A 15 -13.43 32.16 25.14
CA GLN A 15 -13.20 33.53 24.67
C GLN A 15 -14.00 33.86 23.40
N TYR A 16 -14.39 32.84 22.65
CA TYR A 16 -15.18 32.94 21.42
C TYR A 16 -16.68 32.73 21.66
N ALA A 17 -17.12 32.61 22.91
CA ALA A 17 -18.52 32.37 23.23
C ALA A 17 -19.41 33.55 22.80
N VAL A 18 -20.46 33.26 22.04
CA VAL A 18 -21.44 34.22 21.53
C VAL A 18 -22.79 33.99 22.19
N ASN A 19 -23.51 35.09 22.50
CA ASN A 19 -24.88 35.01 22.97
C ASN A 19 -25.85 34.95 21.77
N VAL A 20 -26.44 33.77 21.54
CA VAL A 20 -27.28 33.46 20.36
C VAL A 20 -28.74 33.89 20.55
N SER A 21 -29.10 34.55 21.66
CA SER A 21 -30.49 34.93 21.96
C SER A 21 -31.18 35.81 20.91
N ASN A 22 -30.41 36.43 19.99
CA ASN A 22 -30.90 37.29 18.89
C ASN A 22 -30.35 36.90 17.50
N ALA A 23 -29.77 35.70 17.32
CA ALA A 23 -29.15 35.34 16.05
C ALA A 23 -30.19 35.00 14.96
N SER A 24 -30.00 35.54 13.76
CA SER A 24 -30.91 35.37 12.62
C SER A 24 -30.69 34.09 11.81
N ALA A 25 -29.61 33.35 12.06
CA ALA A 25 -29.31 32.05 11.44
C ALA A 25 -28.54 31.18 12.44
N LEU A 26 -29.11 30.05 12.85
CA LEU A 26 -28.50 29.10 13.78
C LEU A 26 -27.33 28.33 13.14
N ASP A 27 -27.34 28.16 11.81
CA ASP A 27 -26.36 27.37 11.06
C ASP A 27 -24.94 27.96 11.05
N SER A 28 -24.77 29.22 11.49
CA SER A 28 -23.47 29.88 11.62
C SER A 28 -22.81 29.66 12.98
N TYR A 29 -23.47 28.94 13.89
CA TYR A 29 -23.00 28.72 15.26
C TYR A 29 -22.85 27.24 15.58
N LEU A 30 -21.77 26.90 16.29
CA LEU A 30 -21.52 25.56 16.80
C LEU A 30 -22.00 25.46 18.23
N TYR A 31 -22.68 24.36 18.56
CA TYR A 31 -23.05 24.03 19.93
C TYR A 31 -21.83 23.49 20.67
N CYS A 32 -21.62 24.00 21.88
CA CYS A 32 -20.57 23.55 22.77
C CYS A 32 -21.13 23.23 24.15
N ASP A 33 -20.74 22.10 24.71
CA ASP A 33 -21.03 21.73 26.08
C ASP A 33 -19.74 21.50 26.88
N TYR A 34 -19.82 21.66 28.20
CA TYR A 34 -18.71 21.30 29.07
C TYR A 34 -19.19 20.67 30.37
N TYR A 35 -18.39 19.71 30.83
CA TYR A 35 -18.65 18.92 32.02
C TYR A 35 -17.55 19.16 33.06
N ARG A 36 -17.93 19.21 34.34
CA ARG A 36 -17.01 19.22 35.47
C ARG A 36 -17.05 17.85 36.16
N GLY A 37 -16.19 16.94 35.71
CA GLY A 37 -16.32 15.51 36.04
C GLY A 37 -17.46 14.90 35.25
N ASP A 38 -18.35 14.16 35.90
CA ASP A 38 -19.53 13.56 35.26
C ASP A 38 -20.77 14.48 35.28
N VAL A 39 -20.63 15.73 35.74
CA VAL A 39 -21.73 16.68 35.90
C VAL A 39 -21.68 17.74 34.81
N PHE A 40 -22.79 17.90 34.07
CA PHE A 40 -22.98 18.98 33.11
C PHE A 40 -22.83 20.33 33.80
N ALA A 41 -21.90 21.15 33.29
CA ALA A 41 -21.54 22.42 33.92
C ALA A 41 -22.08 23.64 33.15
N GLY A 42 -22.33 23.50 31.85
CA GLY A 42 -23.01 24.50 31.03
C GLY A 42 -22.80 24.28 29.54
N ASP A 43 -23.45 25.13 28.76
CA ASP A 43 -23.35 25.20 27.31
C ASP A 43 -23.05 26.62 26.85
N PHE A 44 -22.49 26.73 25.65
CA PHE A 44 -22.23 27.97 24.96
C PHE A 44 -22.21 27.72 23.45
N TYR A 45 -22.19 28.79 22.68
CA TYR A 45 -22.09 28.71 21.23
C TYR A 45 -20.88 29.52 20.76
N ILE A 46 -20.26 29.09 19.67
CA ILE A 46 -19.19 29.83 18.99
C ILE A 46 -19.54 30.00 17.52
N ASP A 47 -19.06 31.06 16.88
CA ASP A 47 -19.17 31.17 15.42
C ASP A 47 -18.33 30.07 14.76
N VAL A 48 -18.84 29.47 13.67
CA VAL A 48 -18.13 28.43 12.90
C VAL A 48 -16.72 28.90 12.47
N ASN A 49 -16.56 30.18 12.12
CA ASN A 49 -15.28 30.74 11.68
C ASN A 49 -14.26 30.91 12.80
N ASP A 50 -14.73 30.95 14.05
CA ASP A 50 -13.91 31.09 15.25
C ASP A 50 -13.52 29.73 15.85
N PHE A 51 -13.87 28.62 15.19
CA PHE A 51 -13.46 27.29 15.63
C PHE A 51 -11.93 27.17 15.69
N ARG A 52 -11.42 26.68 16.83
CA ARG A 52 -10.01 26.43 17.10
C ARG A 52 -9.85 25.03 17.70
N CYS A 53 -8.64 24.47 17.61
CA CYS A 53 -8.36 23.14 18.17
C CYS A 53 -8.56 23.03 19.69
N SER A 54 -8.50 24.15 20.43
CA SER A 54 -8.85 24.19 21.86
C SER A 54 -10.34 23.88 22.12
N CYS A 55 -11.22 24.13 21.14
CA CYS A 55 -12.64 23.87 21.20
C CYS A 55 -13.04 22.43 20.86
N LEU A 56 -12.13 21.62 20.29
CA LEU A 56 -12.46 20.28 19.78
C LEU A 56 -13.06 19.33 20.84
N GLU A 57 -12.70 19.50 22.11
CA GLU A 57 -13.21 18.65 23.21
C GLU A 57 -14.61 19.06 23.66
N PHE A 58 -15.02 20.31 23.41
CA PHE A 58 -16.24 20.92 23.95
C PHE A 58 -17.31 21.17 22.90
N CYS A 59 -16.92 21.35 21.64
CA CYS A 59 -17.81 21.77 20.57
C CYS A 59 -18.06 20.66 19.55
N GLU A 60 -19.21 20.76 18.88
CA GLU A 60 -19.44 20.10 17.60
C GLU A 60 -18.47 20.65 16.56
N CYS A 61 -18.16 19.83 15.56
CA CYS A 61 -17.22 20.23 14.53
C CYS A 61 -17.88 21.12 13.48
N PRO A 62 -17.12 21.99 12.81
CA PRO A 62 -17.60 22.77 11.70
C PRO A 62 -18.35 21.91 10.68
N PRO A 63 -19.35 22.46 9.99
CA PRO A 63 -20.08 21.75 8.96
C PRO A 63 -19.10 21.18 7.93
N PHE A 64 -19.37 19.94 7.51
CA PHE A 64 -18.52 19.21 6.61
C PHE A 64 -18.46 19.88 5.23
N ASP A 65 -17.25 20.22 4.78
CA ASP A 65 -16.98 20.71 3.43
C ASP A 65 -16.41 19.58 2.57
N ALA A 66 -17.02 19.33 1.40
CA ALA A 66 -16.60 18.27 0.50
C ALA A 66 -15.28 18.63 -0.21
N ASP A 67 -14.36 17.68 -0.33
CA ASP A 67 -13.15 17.83 -1.13
C ASP A 67 -13.16 16.80 -2.27
N PRO A 68 -13.81 17.10 -3.41
CA PRO A 68 -13.88 16.20 -4.55
C PRO A 68 -12.51 15.93 -5.20
N ASP A 69 -11.49 16.76 -4.95
CA ASP A 69 -10.13 16.50 -5.45
C ASP A 69 -9.39 15.45 -4.60
N ILE A 70 -9.89 15.14 -3.39
CA ILE A 70 -9.36 14.11 -2.50
C ILE A 70 -10.25 12.87 -2.48
N ALA A 71 -11.52 13.07 -2.14
CA ALA A 71 -12.51 12.01 -1.98
C ALA A 71 -13.45 11.91 -3.18
N GLY A 72 -13.16 12.56 -4.32
CA GLY A 72 -13.99 12.39 -5.51
C GLY A 72 -13.96 10.97 -6.06
N ILE A 73 -15.09 10.53 -6.63
CA ILE A 73 -15.23 9.19 -7.20
C ILE A 73 -14.19 8.91 -8.31
N GLY A 74 -13.77 9.94 -9.05
CA GLY A 74 -12.74 9.80 -10.08
C GLY A 74 -11.36 9.44 -9.49
N VAL A 75 -10.99 10.04 -8.37
CA VAL A 75 -9.72 9.74 -7.66
C VAL A 75 -9.75 8.31 -7.12
N LEU A 76 -10.85 7.95 -6.43
CA LEU A 76 -11.03 6.61 -5.88
C LEU A 76 -10.99 5.55 -6.97
N ALA A 77 -11.73 5.75 -8.06
CA ALA A 77 -11.76 4.83 -9.19
C ALA A 77 -10.37 4.68 -9.81
N ALA A 78 -9.63 5.78 -10.01
CA ALA A 78 -8.30 5.72 -10.59
C ALA A 78 -7.33 4.87 -9.75
N PHE A 79 -7.27 5.10 -8.44
CA PHE A 79 -6.39 4.33 -7.54
C PHE A 79 -6.79 2.86 -7.46
N VAL A 80 -8.08 2.57 -7.32
CA VAL A 80 -8.58 1.19 -7.19
C VAL A 80 -8.35 0.40 -8.48
N VAL A 81 -8.70 0.99 -9.63
CA VAL A 81 -8.52 0.33 -10.94
C VAL A 81 -7.03 0.12 -11.23
N THR A 82 -6.17 1.11 -10.99
CA THR A 82 -4.71 0.95 -11.17
C THR A 82 -4.18 -0.18 -10.30
N SER A 83 -4.56 -0.21 -9.02
CA SER A 83 -4.13 -1.23 -8.07
C SER A 83 -4.56 -2.63 -8.52
N ALA A 84 -5.84 -2.78 -8.89
CA ALA A 84 -6.41 -4.05 -9.32
C ALA A 84 -5.75 -4.56 -10.60
N LEU A 85 -5.58 -3.68 -11.60
CA LEU A 85 -4.90 -4.03 -12.85
C LEU A 85 -3.45 -4.44 -12.59
N THR A 86 -2.72 -3.72 -11.76
CA THR A 86 -1.32 -4.05 -11.43
C THR A 86 -1.22 -5.38 -10.70
N MET A 87 -2.13 -5.65 -9.75
CA MET A 87 -2.17 -6.90 -9.00
C MET A 87 -2.49 -8.09 -9.91
N ILE A 88 -3.51 -7.96 -10.78
CA ILE A 88 -3.89 -9.00 -11.74
C ILE A 88 -2.75 -9.25 -12.74
N ALA A 89 -2.18 -8.19 -13.31
CA ALA A 89 -1.07 -8.29 -14.25
C ALA A 89 0.15 -8.96 -13.59
N THR A 90 0.46 -8.59 -12.34
CA THR A 90 1.55 -9.22 -11.58
C THR A 90 1.29 -10.70 -11.33
N ALA A 91 0.10 -11.06 -10.85
CA ALA A 91 -0.26 -12.47 -10.62
C ALA A 91 -0.16 -13.28 -11.92
N LEU A 92 -0.67 -12.72 -13.04
CA LEU A 92 -0.57 -13.33 -14.36
C LEU A 92 0.89 -13.52 -14.78
N TYR A 93 1.72 -12.50 -14.63
CA TYR A 93 3.15 -12.56 -14.96
C TYR A 93 3.88 -13.65 -14.14
N LEU A 94 3.61 -13.74 -12.84
CA LEU A 94 4.22 -14.74 -11.95
C LEU A 94 3.82 -16.18 -12.31
N VAL A 95 2.61 -16.37 -12.83
CA VAL A 95 2.12 -17.63 -13.35
C VAL A 95 2.81 -17.98 -14.68
N LEU A 96 2.97 -17.01 -15.59
CA LEU A 96 3.52 -17.25 -16.92
C LEU A 96 5.04 -17.52 -16.91
N THR A 97 5.84 -16.76 -16.16
CA THR A 97 7.31 -16.70 -16.32
C THR A 97 8.13 -17.73 -15.56
N ARG A 98 7.59 -18.38 -14.52
CA ARG A 98 8.41 -19.17 -13.59
C ARG A 98 8.18 -20.68 -13.73
N SER A 99 8.81 -21.29 -14.73
CA SER A 99 8.81 -22.75 -14.99
C SER A 99 10.21 -23.41 -14.89
N ASN A 100 11.30 -22.67 -15.07
CA ASN A 100 12.56 -23.32 -15.47
C ASN A 100 13.33 -24.15 -14.42
N HIS A 101 13.01 -24.11 -13.10
CA HIS A 101 13.75 -24.91 -12.09
C HIS A 101 12.89 -25.36 -10.88
N PRO A 102 12.14 -26.47 -10.98
CA PRO A 102 11.29 -27.01 -9.89
C PRO A 102 12.06 -27.40 -8.60
N GLU A 103 13.37 -27.63 -8.72
CA GLU A 103 14.24 -27.99 -7.59
C GLU A 103 14.46 -26.83 -6.60
N THR A 104 14.25 -25.59 -7.03
CA THR A 104 14.46 -24.38 -6.20
C THR A 104 13.19 -23.88 -5.52
N TRP A 105 12.05 -24.53 -5.75
CA TRP A 105 10.78 -24.03 -5.25
C TRP A 105 10.68 -24.19 -3.74
N ASN A 106 10.07 -23.18 -3.13
CA ASN A 106 9.56 -23.28 -1.79
C ASN A 106 8.57 -24.46 -1.71
N PRO A 107 8.62 -25.30 -0.67
CA PRO A 107 7.65 -26.38 -0.49
C PRO A 107 6.19 -25.92 -0.59
N ILE A 108 5.88 -24.71 -0.10
CA ILE A 108 4.53 -24.12 -0.18
C ILE A 108 4.15 -23.85 -1.64
N ASP A 109 5.05 -23.23 -2.41
CA ASP A 109 4.80 -22.89 -3.81
C ASP A 109 4.59 -24.16 -4.67
N LYS A 110 5.25 -25.28 -4.31
CA LYS A 110 5.07 -26.59 -4.99
C LYS A 110 3.63 -27.12 -4.93
N ILE A 111 2.92 -26.89 -3.83
CA ILE A 111 1.57 -27.44 -3.64
C ILE A 111 0.59 -26.84 -4.65
N VAL A 112 0.70 -25.53 -4.87
CA VAL A 112 -0.23 -24.77 -5.73
C VAL A 112 0.25 -24.73 -7.18
N ARG A 113 1.56 -24.79 -7.44
CA ARG A 113 2.08 -24.81 -8.82
C ARG A 113 1.86 -26.14 -9.54
N LYS A 114 1.96 -27.30 -8.86
CA LYS A 114 1.71 -28.62 -9.47
C LYS A 114 0.40 -28.74 -10.28
N PRO A 115 -0.77 -28.37 -9.75
CA PRO A 115 -2.01 -28.42 -10.53
C PRO A 115 -2.01 -27.40 -11.68
N LEU A 116 -1.35 -26.26 -11.50
CA LEU A 116 -1.24 -25.22 -12.52
C LEU A 116 -0.34 -25.67 -13.68
N ASP A 117 0.78 -26.33 -13.39
CA ASP A 117 1.67 -26.93 -14.38
C ASP A 117 0.95 -28.00 -15.20
N PHE A 118 0.11 -28.82 -14.55
CA PHE A 118 -0.71 -29.81 -15.26
C PHE A 118 -1.73 -29.18 -16.23
N ILE A 119 -2.37 -28.08 -15.82
CA ILE A 119 -3.27 -27.32 -16.70
C ILE A 119 -2.47 -26.68 -17.84
N ARG A 120 -1.28 -26.18 -17.53
CA ARG A 120 -0.37 -25.53 -18.47
C ARG A 120 0.14 -26.49 -19.54
N GLU A 121 0.64 -27.66 -19.14
CA GLU A 121 1.12 -28.72 -20.05
C GLU A 121 0.02 -29.18 -21.03
N LYS A 122 -1.24 -29.15 -20.60
CA LYS A 122 -2.38 -29.46 -21.46
C LYS A 122 -2.75 -28.35 -22.44
N SER A 123 -2.26 -27.14 -22.26
CA SER A 123 -2.58 -25.99 -23.12
C SER A 123 -1.38 -25.56 -23.95
N ALA A 124 -1.36 -25.98 -25.22
CA ALA A 124 -0.33 -25.61 -26.18
C ALA A 124 -0.09 -24.09 -26.28
N THR A 125 -1.13 -23.28 -26.10
CA THR A 125 -1.05 -21.82 -26.07
C THR A 125 -0.25 -21.31 -24.87
N LEU A 126 -0.45 -21.88 -23.68
CA LEU A 126 0.29 -21.46 -22.48
C LEU A 126 1.73 -22.00 -22.45
N THR A 127 1.98 -23.13 -23.10
CA THR A 127 3.34 -23.66 -23.28
C THR A 127 4.16 -22.76 -24.21
N SER A 128 3.56 -22.18 -25.26
CA SER A 128 4.29 -21.25 -26.14
C SER A 128 4.65 -19.92 -25.45
N LEU A 129 3.96 -19.58 -24.35
CA LEU A 129 4.21 -18.40 -23.52
C LEU A 129 5.30 -18.61 -22.45
N GLU A 130 5.92 -19.79 -22.39
CA GLU A 130 6.97 -20.12 -21.41
C GLU A 130 8.30 -19.41 -21.68
N ASP A 131 8.52 -18.98 -22.92
CA ASP A 131 9.72 -18.20 -23.21
C ASP A 131 9.60 -16.81 -22.55
N ASN A 132 10.55 -16.46 -21.70
CA ASN A 132 10.63 -15.12 -21.11
C ASN A 132 10.81 -14.05 -22.19
N ASP A 133 11.29 -14.44 -23.37
CA ASP A 133 11.39 -13.56 -24.55
C ASP A 133 10.06 -13.47 -25.33
N HIS A 134 8.98 -14.14 -24.88
CA HIS A 134 7.69 -14.07 -25.54
C HIS A 134 7.14 -12.63 -25.49
N PRO A 135 6.68 -12.09 -26.63
CA PRO A 135 6.26 -10.70 -26.72
C PRO A 135 5.21 -10.29 -25.66
N LEU A 136 4.17 -11.12 -25.50
CA LEU A 136 3.12 -10.88 -24.51
C LEU A 136 3.64 -10.79 -23.06
N VAL A 137 4.64 -11.58 -22.69
CA VAL A 137 5.22 -11.56 -21.32
C VAL A 137 5.95 -10.24 -21.07
N GLN A 138 6.71 -9.78 -22.07
CA GLN A 138 7.41 -8.49 -22.03
C GLN A 138 6.42 -7.31 -21.99
N CYS A 139 5.35 -7.37 -22.78
CA CYS A 139 4.27 -6.38 -22.73
C CYS A 139 3.61 -6.28 -21.35
N ILE A 140 3.34 -7.43 -20.71
CA ILE A 140 2.78 -7.48 -19.36
C ILE A 140 3.78 -6.90 -18.35
N PHE A 141 5.06 -7.22 -18.47
CA PHE A 141 6.10 -6.65 -17.61
C PHE A 141 6.13 -5.11 -17.71
N ASP A 142 6.19 -4.56 -18.93
CA ASP A 142 6.18 -3.11 -19.17
C ASP A 142 4.93 -2.46 -18.56
N LEU A 143 3.76 -3.08 -18.74
CA LEU A 143 2.50 -2.62 -18.15
C LEU A 143 2.54 -2.59 -16.62
N ILE A 144 3.05 -3.64 -15.97
CA ILE A 144 3.18 -3.72 -14.50
C ILE A 144 4.08 -2.59 -13.98
N ILE A 145 5.23 -2.38 -14.62
CA ILE A 145 6.17 -1.34 -14.23
C ILE A 145 5.52 0.02 -14.35
N SER A 146 4.87 0.28 -15.49
CA SER A 146 4.19 1.54 -15.80
C SER A 146 3.06 1.87 -14.82
N LEU A 147 2.11 0.95 -14.63
CA LEU A 147 0.99 1.16 -13.71
C LEU A 147 1.48 1.44 -12.30
N SER A 148 2.47 0.67 -11.85
CA SER A 148 3.03 0.83 -10.51
C SER A 148 3.80 2.14 -10.34
N ASP A 149 4.54 2.61 -11.34
CA ASP A 149 5.26 3.89 -11.25
C ASP A 149 4.30 5.08 -11.22
N THR A 150 3.25 5.06 -12.06
CA THR A 150 2.18 6.06 -12.03
C THR A 150 1.52 6.10 -10.67
N GLN A 151 1.18 4.94 -10.10
CA GLN A 151 0.54 4.85 -8.80
C GLN A 151 1.47 5.31 -7.66
N LEU A 152 2.78 5.06 -7.77
CA LEU A 152 3.77 5.48 -6.77
C LEU A 152 3.88 7.00 -6.71
N ILE A 153 3.98 7.65 -7.86
CA ILE A 153 4.05 9.11 -7.96
C ILE A 153 2.76 9.73 -7.44
N LEU A 154 1.60 9.20 -7.85
CA LEU A 154 0.30 9.66 -7.37
C LEU A 154 0.14 9.48 -5.86
N GLY A 155 0.53 8.34 -5.31
CA GLY A 155 0.48 8.09 -3.87
C GLY A 155 1.35 9.06 -3.06
N ILE A 156 2.56 9.36 -3.53
CA ILE A 156 3.45 10.35 -2.90
C ILE A 156 2.84 11.75 -2.99
N ALA A 157 2.30 12.13 -4.16
CA ALA A 157 1.67 13.43 -4.36
C ALA A 157 0.46 13.63 -3.44
N MET A 158 -0.41 12.62 -3.33
CA MET A 158 -1.59 12.65 -2.46
C MET A 158 -1.21 12.74 -0.99
N LEU A 159 -0.26 11.92 -0.52
CA LEU A 159 0.22 12.01 0.86
C LEU A 159 0.87 13.37 1.14
N SER A 160 1.68 13.89 0.21
CA SER A 160 2.30 15.21 0.37
C SER A 160 1.24 16.32 0.45
N SER A 161 0.20 16.25 -0.39
CA SER A 161 -0.95 17.15 -0.35
C SER A 161 -1.68 17.07 0.99
N ALA A 162 -1.93 15.85 1.50
CA ALA A 162 -2.53 15.65 2.81
C ALA A 162 -1.71 16.30 3.92
N LEU A 163 -0.38 16.19 3.90
CA LEU A 163 0.47 16.80 4.92
C LEU A 163 0.51 18.32 4.83
N ILE A 164 0.51 18.88 3.62
CA ILE A 164 0.45 20.33 3.42
C ILE A 164 -0.90 20.86 3.94
N LYS A 165 -2.01 20.24 3.53
CA LYS A 165 -3.35 20.62 3.99
C LYS A 165 -3.55 20.39 5.49
N LEU A 166 -2.90 19.36 6.04
CA LEU A 166 -2.90 19.07 7.47
C LEU A 166 -2.28 20.19 8.29
N HIS A 167 -1.24 20.86 7.79
CA HIS A 167 -0.60 21.99 8.49
C HIS A 167 -1.24 23.36 8.14
N GLN A 168 -2.30 23.35 7.34
CA GLN A 168 -3.05 24.54 6.96
C GLN A 168 -4.44 24.54 7.60
N ASP A 169 -4.75 23.60 8.51
CA ASP A 169 -6.09 23.41 9.08
C ASP A 169 -7.22 23.19 8.04
N THR A 170 -6.90 22.74 6.81
CA THR A 170 -7.88 22.65 5.70
C THR A 170 -8.38 21.24 5.40
N ILE A 171 -7.82 20.20 6.03
CA ILE A 171 -8.21 18.81 5.78
C ILE A 171 -8.96 18.23 6.98
N THR A 172 -10.12 17.65 6.71
CA THR A 172 -10.88 16.90 7.72
C THR A 172 -10.28 15.51 7.96
N VAL A 173 -10.61 14.91 9.09
CA VAL A 173 -10.21 13.54 9.44
C VAL A 173 -10.63 12.53 8.37
N TYR A 174 -11.83 12.67 7.79
CA TYR A 174 -12.32 11.83 6.69
C TYR A 174 -11.44 11.90 5.44
N HIS A 175 -11.15 13.11 4.95
CA HIS A 175 -10.32 13.29 3.76
C HIS A 175 -8.89 12.78 4.02
N PHE A 176 -8.36 13.02 5.21
CA PHE A 176 -7.06 12.51 5.62
C PHE A 176 -7.03 10.96 5.64
N ASN A 177 -8.05 10.34 6.22
CA ASN A 177 -8.17 8.88 6.29
C ASN A 177 -8.30 8.26 4.88
N THR A 178 -9.07 8.91 4.01
CA THR A 178 -9.23 8.50 2.61
C THR A 178 -7.87 8.47 1.90
N ILE A 179 -7.07 9.53 2.02
CA ILE A 179 -5.73 9.58 1.42
C ILE A 179 -4.82 8.48 1.99
N ALA A 180 -4.82 8.32 3.32
CA ALA A 180 -4.02 7.30 3.98
C ALA A 180 -4.38 5.88 3.48
N ASN A 181 -5.68 5.58 3.35
CA ASN A 181 -6.18 4.31 2.85
C ASN A 181 -5.79 4.06 1.37
N LEU A 182 -5.92 5.08 0.50
CA LEU A 182 -5.51 4.98 -0.92
C LEU A 182 -4.01 4.75 -1.07
N ALA A 183 -3.20 5.46 -0.29
CA ALA A 183 -1.76 5.30 -0.33
C ALA A 183 -1.30 3.96 0.25
N TRP A 184 -2.00 3.46 1.28
CA TRP A 184 -1.76 2.13 1.84
C TRP A 184 -2.11 1.02 0.83
N LEU A 185 -3.21 1.16 0.09
CA LEU A 185 -3.55 0.30 -1.06
C LEU A 185 -2.42 0.29 -2.11
N SER A 186 -1.88 1.47 -2.43
CA SER A 186 -0.76 1.63 -3.37
C SER A 186 0.52 0.93 -2.90
N SER A 187 0.85 1.07 -1.61
CA SER A 187 2.04 0.46 -0.99
C SER A 187 2.08 -1.06 -1.20
N GLY A 188 0.97 -1.76 -0.99
CA GLY A 188 0.88 -3.22 -1.18
C GLY A 188 1.20 -3.65 -2.61
N VAL A 189 0.69 -2.91 -3.60
CA VAL A 189 0.93 -3.15 -5.02
C VAL A 189 2.42 -2.96 -5.36
N HIS A 190 3.07 -1.92 -4.85
CA HIS A 190 4.49 -1.70 -5.11
C HIS A 190 5.37 -2.82 -4.55
N LEU A 191 5.08 -3.29 -3.33
CA LEU A 191 5.81 -4.44 -2.76
C LEU A 191 5.67 -5.69 -3.63
N LEU A 192 4.46 -5.96 -4.14
CA LEU A 192 4.23 -7.10 -5.03
C LEU A 192 4.98 -6.96 -6.37
N THR A 193 5.02 -5.76 -6.96
CA THR A 193 5.76 -5.54 -8.21
C THR A 193 7.28 -5.75 -8.08
N LEU A 194 7.86 -5.57 -6.88
CA LEU A 194 9.27 -5.87 -6.66
C LEU A 194 9.61 -7.37 -6.85
N SER A 195 8.65 -8.26 -6.62
CA SER A 195 8.83 -9.70 -6.86
C SER A 195 8.96 -10.02 -8.35
N VAL A 196 8.26 -9.28 -9.22
CA VAL A 196 8.38 -9.35 -10.69
C VAL A 196 9.72 -8.80 -11.15
N ILE A 197 10.12 -7.61 -10.67
CA ILE A 197 11.43 -7.02 -11.01
C ILE A 197 12.56 -7.96 -10.60
N ARG A 198 12.46 -8.55 -9.41
CA ARG A 198 13.43 -9.52 -8.91
C ARG A 198 13.53 -10.74 -9.82
N LEU A 199 12.40 -11.24 -10.33
CA LEU A 199 12.38 -12.37 -11.26
C LEU A 199 13.14 -12.07 -12.53
N GLU A 200 12.91 -10.91 -13.15
CA GLU A 200 13.63 -10.51 -14.37
C GLU A 200 15.13 -10.29 -14.13
N LEU A 201 15.49 -9.63 -13.02
CA LEU A 201 16.89 -9.39 -12.67
C LEU A 201 17.67 -10.69 -12.41
N ILE A 202 17.02 -11.71 -11.85
CA ILE A 202 17.65 -13.02 -11.57
C ILE A 202 17.58 -13.93 -12.80
N GLY A 203 16.46 -13.93 -13.53
CA GLY A 203 16.25 -14.74 -14.74
C GLY A 203 17.18 -14.36 -15.88
N SER A 204 17.57 -13.08 -15.96
CA SER A 204 18.60 -12.58 -16.89
C SER A 204 20.01 -13.12 -16.60
N ALA A 205 20.24 -13.85 -15.50
CA ALA A 205 21.53 -14.44 -15.14
C ALA A 205 21.72 -15.88 -15.65
N LYS A 206 21.16 -16.25 -16.82
CA LYS A 206 21.47 -17.53 -17.47
C LYS A 206 22.97 -17.61 -17.82
N PRO A 207 23.70 -18.69 -17.49
CA PRO A 207 25.16 -18.76 -17.65
C PRO A 207 25.68 -18.73 -19.09
N ALA A 208 24.85 -19.04 -20.09
CA ALA A 208 25.29 -19.27 -21.47
C ALA A 208 25.25 -18.04 -22.38
N GLN A 209 24.58 -16.95 -21.98
CA GLN A 209 24.52 -15.72 -22.78
C GLN A 209 24.62 -14.52 -21.84
N ARG A 210 25.87 -14.12 -21.54
CA ARG A 210 26.20 -12.87 -20.84
C ARG A 210 25.79 -11.66 -21.69
N VAL A 211 24.49 -11.42 -21.86
CA VAL A 211 24.03 -10.04 -21.98
C VAL A 211 23.99 -9.55 -20.54
N SER A 212 25.05 -8.86 -20.13
CA SER A 212 25.06 -8.12 -18.86
C SER A 212 23.70 -7.44 -18.70
N PRO A 213 23.01 -7.54 -17.55
CA PRO A 213 21.83 -6.72 -17.30
C PRO A 213 22.21 -5.30 -17.70
N SER A 214 21.44 -4.74 -18.64
CA SER A 214 21.80 -3.48 -19.27
C SER A 214 22.09 -2.50 -18.15
N LYS A 215 23.29 -1.90 -18.11
CA LYS A 215 23.73 -0.96 -17.06
C LYS A 215 22.70 0.17 -16.81
N LYS A 216 21.75 0.35 -17.74
CA LYS A 216 20.62 1.28 -17.71
C LYS A 216 19.45 0.89 -16.80
N ILE A 217 19.27 -0.39 -16.42
CA ILE A 217 18.11 -0.83 -15.59
C ILE A 217 18.31 -0.51 -14.10
N TYR A 218 19.55 -0.63 -13.60
CA TYR A 218 19.89 -0.36 -12.20
C TYR A 218 19.50 1.04 -11.68
N PRO A 219 19.75 2.16 -12.39
CA PRO A 219 19.37 3.48 -11.88
C PRO A 219 17.85 3.64 -11.71
N VAL A 220 17.04 3.10 -12.62
CA VAL A 220 15.56 3.18 -12.54
C VAL A 220 15.06 2.42 -11.31
N VAL A 221 15.59 1.22 -11.05
CA VAL A 221 15.23 0.43 -9.87
C VAL A 221 15.65 1.16 -8.58
N ILE A 222 16.80 1.84 -8.55
CA ILE A 222 17.24 2.61 -7.38
C ILE A 222 16.28 3.79 -7.11
N ILE A 223 15.92 4.56 -8.15
CA ILE A 223 14.97 5.68 -8.02
C ILE A 223 13.62 5.15 -7.52
N ARG A 224 13.11 4.07 -8.10
CA ARG A 224 11.85 3.45 -7.67
C ARG A 224 11.89 3.03 -6.21
N VAL A 225 12.96 2.36 -5.77
CA VAL A 225 13.13 1.98 -4.36
C VAL A 225 13.19 3.21 -3.46
N ALA A 226 13.88 4.28 -3.87
CA ALA A 226 13.92 5.54 -3.12
C ALA A 226 12.52 6.16 -2.98
N CYS A 227 11.75 6.22 -4.06
CA CYS A 227 10.36 6.69 -4.05
C CYS A 227 9.47 5.79 -3.16
N MET A 228 9.64 4.47 -3.22
CA MET A 228 8.93 3.53 -2.34
C MET A 228 9.26 3.77 -0.86
N LEU A 229 10.52 4.03 -0.52
CA LEU A 229 10.92 4.38 0.85
C LEU A 229 10.37 5.72 1.30
N LEU A 230 10.29 6.71 0.40
CA LEU A 230 9.63 7.99 0.67
C LEU A 230 8.13 7.79 0.95
N LEU A 231 7.42 7.01 0.12
CA LEU A 231 6.02 6.64 0.33
C LEU A 231 5.83 5.97 1.71
N ALA A 232 6.71 5.01 2.06
CA ALA A 232 6.67 4.34 3.35
C ALA A 232 6.86 5.29 4.54
N ALA A 233 7.79 6.25 4.42
CA ALA A 233 8.03 7.25 5.45
C ALA A 233 6.81 8.16 5.65
N LEU A 234 6.19 8.61 4.55
CA LEU A 234 4.97 9.41 4.58
C LEU A 234 3.80 8.62 5.19
N LEU A 235 3.63 7.34 4.82
CA LEU A 235 2.61 6.46 5.38
C LEU A 235 2.79 6.23 6.90
N LEU A 236 4.01 6.07 7.37
CA LEU A 236 4.29 5.96 8.81
C LEU A 236 3.91 7.24 9.55
N TYR A 237 4.19 8.40 8.96
CA TYR A 237 3.78 9.67 9.54
C TYR A 237 2.26 9.82 9.57
N CYS A 238 1.56 9.54 8.46
CA CYS A 238 0.09 9.59 8.43
C CYS A 238 -0.54 8.59 9.41
N SER A 239 0.02 7.37 9.51
CA SER A 239 -0.43 6.36 10.49
C SER A 239 -0.22 6.81 11.93
N TRP A 240 0.81 7.61 12.19
CA TRP A 240 1.04 8.21 13.49
C TRP A 240 0.01 9.29 13.78
N VAL A 241 -0.30 10.18 12.82
CA VAL A 241 -1.34 11.21 12.96
C VAL A 241 -2.70 10.59 13.26
N SER A 242 -3.10 9.54 12.53
CA SER A 242 -4.40 8.88 12.72
C SER A 242 -4.56 8.08 14.02
N GLY A 243 -3.52 8.00 14.86
CA GLY A 243 -3.55 7.20 16.09
C GLY A 243 -4.37 7.78 17.25
N TYR A 244 -5.06 8.91 17.07
CA TYR A 244 -5.90 9.55 18.08
C TYR A 244 -7.07 8.64 18.50
N GLY A 245 -7.34 8.51 19.80
CA GLY A 245 -8.36 7.58 20.30
C GLY A 245 -9.79 7.83 19.81
N GLY A 246 -10.13 9.07 19.45
CA GLY A 246 -11.45 9.45 18.93
C GLY A 246 -11.49 9.61 17.40
N TRP A 247 -10.47 9.13 16.67
CA TRP A 247 -10.31 9.36 15.22
C TRP A 247 -11.57 9.01 14.41
N TYR A 248 -12.14 7.82 14.60
CA TYR A 248 -13.32 7.36 13.86
C TYR A 248 -14.65 8.00 14.30
N ASN A 249 -14.66 8.80 15.37
CA ASN A 249 -15.87 9.48 15.85
C ASN A 249 -15.91 10.96 15.46
N ARG A 250 -14.87 11.45 14.78
CA ARG A 250 -14.62 12.89 14.55
C ARG A 250 -14.21 13.13 13.08
N PHE A 251 -14.86 12.44 12.15
CA PHE A 251 -14.52 12.45 10.73
C PHE A 251 -14.62 13.84 10.06
N GLU A 252 -15.55 14.65 10.52
CA GLU A 252 -15.86 16.00 10.03
C GLU A 252 -14.92 17.07 10.60
N CYS A 253 -14.20 16.74 11.68
CA CYS A 253 -13.32 17.68 12.35
C CYS A 253 -12.00 17.89 11.59
N PRO A 254 -11.36 19.06 11.74
CA PRO A 254 -10.01 19.29 11.22
C PRO A 254 -9.01 18.29 11.80
N ALA A 255 -8.25 17.62 10.93
CA ALA A 255 -7.32 16.58 11.34
C ALA A 255 -6.14 17.13 12.16
N GLU A 256 -5.74 18.38 11.93
CA GLU A 256 -4.65 19.06 12.64
C GLU A 256 -4.85 19.05 14.17
N CYS A 257 -6.08 19.31 14.60
CA CYS A 257 -6.47 19.38 16.00
C CYS A 257 -6.30 18.06 16.77
N THR A 258 -6.10 16.94 16.06
CA THR A 258 -5.92 15.62 16.67
C THR A 258 -4.47 15.26 16.96
N ILE A 259 -3.49 15.96 16.38
CA ILE A 259 -2.06 15.59 16.41
C ILE A 259 -1.52 15.52 17.85
N GLY A 260 -1.90 16.49 18.69
CA GLY A 260 -1.46 16.59 20.08
C GLY A 260 -2.27 15.75 21.07
N LEU A 261 -3.34 15.09 20.62
CA LEU A 261 -4.27 14.38 21.49
C LEU A 261 -3.76 13.00 21.89
N ARG A 262 -4.35 12.46 22.95
CA ARG A 262 -3.98 11.14 23.47
C ARG A 262 -4.33 10.06 22.45
N LYS A 263 -3.32 9.28 22.09
CA LYS A 263 -3.47 8.09 21.25
C LYS A 263 -4.07 6.95 22.05
N GLY A 264 -5.02 6.24 21.46
CA GLY A 264 -5.74 5.17 22.15
C GLY A 264 -6.73 4.44 21.26
N GLY A 265 -7.52 3.56 21.86
CA GLY A 265 -8.60 2.85 21.19
C GLY A 265 -8.16 1.97 20.02
N GLU A 266 -9.10 1.71 19.12
CA GLU A 266 -8.87 1.02 17.86
C GLU A 266 -7.86 1.75 16.93
N PRO A 267 -7.88 3.09 16.80
CA PRO A 267 -6.94 3.81 15.91
C PRO A 267 -5.48 3.54 16.27
N LEU A 268 -5.14 3.52 17.56
CA LEU A 268 -3.78 3.18 18.01
C LEU A 268 -3.39 1.73 17.65
N GLN A 269 -4.33 0.79 17.72
CA GLN A 269 -4.05 -0.61 17.33
C GLN A 269 -3.69 -0.69 15.85
N TRP A 270 -4.43 0.02 14.99
CA TRP A 270 -4.12 0.11 13.56
C TRP A 270 -2.81 0.84 13.29
N THR A 271 -2.49 1.90 14.01
CA THR A 271 -1.15 2.54 13.94
C THR A 271 -0.05 1.52 14.23
N ILE A 272 -0.17 0.71 15.29
CA ILE A 272 0.82 -0.31 15.65
C ILE A 272 0.94 -1.35 14.54
N VAL A 273 -0.19 -1.86 14.03
CA VAL A 273 -0.23 -2.84 12.93
C VAL A 273 0.46 -2.27 11.69
N ASN A 274 0.12 -1.05 11.27
CA ASN A 274 0.72 -0.39 10.11
C ASN A 274 2.23 -0.19 10.28
N PHE A 275 2.68 0.24 11.46
CA PHE A 275 4.10 0.39 11.75
C PHE A 275 4.84 -0.95 11.63
N VAL A 276 4.33 -2.01 12.27
CA VAL A 276 4.93 -3.33 12.21
C VAL A 276 4.97 -3.84 10.76
N LEU A 277 3.87 -3.70 10.01
CA LEU A 277 3.79 -4.16 8.62
C LEU A 277 4.75 -3.41 7.70
N ILE A 278 4.79 -2.07 7.77
CA ILE A 278 5.67 -1.26 6.92
C ILE A 278 7.14 -1.53 7.25
N LEU A 279 7.50 -1.51 8.54
CA LEU A 279 8.88 -1.75 8.99
C LEU A 279 9.33 -3.20 8.76
N TYR A 280 8.40 -4.14 8.61
CA TYR A 280 8.71 -5.52 8.24
C TYR A 280 8.82 -5.73 6.72
N ALA A 281 7.84 -5.23 5.96
CA ALA A 281 7.70 -5.53 4.54
C ALA A 281 8.75 -4.81 3.69
N TYR A 282 8.93 -3.51 3.89
CA TYR A 282 9.83 -2.68 3.06
C TYR A 282 11.31 -3.09 3.19
N PRO A 283 11.90 -3.21 4.40
CA PRO A 283 13.27 -3.67 4.52
C PRO A 283 13.47 -5.07 3.96
N GLY A 284 12.49 -5.96 4.14
CA GLY A 284 12.50 -7.29 3.54
C GLY A 284 12.55 -7.26 2.02
N ALA A 285 11.72 -6.43 1.38
CA ALA A 285 11.70 -6.28 -0.08
C ALA A 285 13.00 -5.66 -0.61
N VAL A 286 13.51 -4.60 0.03
CA VAL A 286 14.78 -3.96 -0.34
C VAL A 286 15.96 -4.93 -0.20
N PHE A 287 15.99 -5.70 0.90
CA PHE A 287 17.03 -6.71 1.12
C PHE A 287 17.05 -7.78 0.02
N GLN A 288 15.88 -8.18 -0.49
CA GLN A 288 15.78 -9.18 -1.55
C GLN A 288 16.32 -8.69 -2.91
N LEU A 289 16.30 -7.38 -3.17
CA LEU A 289 16.90 -6.76 -4.35
C LEU A 289 18.42 -6.61 -4.23
N TRP A 290 18.95 -6.60 -3.00
CA TRP A 290 20.38 -6.41 -2.77
C TRP A 290 21.17 -7.68 -3.11
N ALA A 291 21.61 -7.80 -4.36
CA ALA A 291 22.32 -8.97 -4.89
C ALA A 291 23.52 -9.42 -4.04
N TRP A 292 24.33 -8.48 -3.56
CA TRP A 292 25.48 -8.79 -2.71
C TRP A 292 25.07 -9.23 -1.30
N GLY A 293 24.09 -8.54 -0.70
CA GLY A 293 23.53 -8.90 0.60
C GLY A 293 22.92 -10.29 0.58
N LYS A 294 22.13 -10.59 -0.44
CA LYS A 294 21.52 -11.90 -0.67
C LYS A 294 22.56 -12.99 -0.90
N LYS A 295 23.57 -12.75 -1.73
CA LYS A 295 24.66 -13.73 -1.95
C LYS A 295 25.39 -14.03 -0.65
N LYS A 296 25.81 -13.01 0.10
CA LYS A 296 26.42 -13.21 1.42
C LYS A 296 25.49 -13.92 2.40
N TRP A 297 24.21 -13.61 2.38
CA TRP A 297 23.22 -14.27 3.23
C TRP A 297 23.11 -15.76 2.91
N ILE A 298 22.92 -16.11 1.64
CA ILE A 298 22.83 -17.50 1.19
C ILE A 298 24.14 -18.24 1.49
N ASP A 299 25.28 -17.66 1.11
CA ASP A 299 26.59 -18.31 1.18
C ASP A 299 27.13 -18.41 2.61
N LYS A 300 26.87 -17.43 3.49
CA LYS A 300 27.49 -17.36 4.83
C LYS A 300 26.54 -17.55 6.02
N PHE A 301 25.28 -17.16 5.89
CA PHE A 301 24.39 -17.01 7.04
C PHE A 301 23.29 -18.08 7.06
N ARG A 302 22.62 -18.30 5.93
CA ARG A 302 21.53 -19.28 5.77
C ARG A 302 21.97 -20.68 6.19
N HIS A 303 23.16 -21.12 5.77
CA HIS A 303 23.65 -22.46 6.10
C HIS A 303 23.98 -22.66 7.60
N ARG A 304 24.24 -21.57 8.33
CA ARG A 304 24.54 -21.63 9.77
C ARG A 304 23.28 -21.69 10.63
N ILE A 305 22.17 -21.15 10.12
CA ILE A 305 20.95 -20.89 10.89
C ILE A 305 19.79 -21.81 10.47
N ILE A 306 19.65 -22.10 9.18
CA ILE A 306 18.45 -22.78 8.63
C ILE A 306 18.81 -24.18 8.15
N ASP A 307 19.86 -24.31 7.32
CA ASP A 307 20.24 -25.59 6.70
C ASP A 307 21.71 -25.92 6.94
N LYS A 308 22.01 -26.87 7.84
CA LYS A 308 23.38 -27.40 7.95
C LYS A 308 23.85 -28.16 6.68
N LYS A 309 23.01 -28.33 5.65
CA LYS A 309 23.36 -28.99 4.37
C LYS A 309 22.59 -28.43 3.15
N GLY A 310 22.58 -27.11 2.96
CA GLY A 310 22.10 -26.49 1.71
C GLY A 310 23.20 -26.39 0.65
N GLY A 311 23.63 -27.53 0.12
CA GLY A 311 24.55 -27.55 -1.03
C GLY A 311 23.89 -26.98 -2.28
N ILE A 312 24.70 -26.44 -3.19
CA ILE A 312 24.32 -25.72 -4.42
C ILE A 312 23.41 -26.55 -5.38
N ASN A 313 23.21 -27.84 -5.11
CA ASN A 313 22.54 -28.80 -6.01
C ASN A 313 21.33 -29.55 -5.41
N GLY A 314 20.62 -29.02 -4.41
CA GLY A 314 19.30 -29.57 -4.03
C GLY A 314 19.25 -30.97 -3.39
N ASP A 315 20.37 -31.69 -3.28
CA ASP A 315 20.43 -32.98 -2.60
C ASP A 315 20.36 -32.80 -1.08
N VAL A 316 19.14 -32.88 -0.55
CA VAL A 316 18.87 -32.99 0.88
C VAL A 316 19.40 -34.33 1.38
N LYS A 317 20.66 -34.38 1.83
CA LYS A 317 21.14 -35.53 2.59
C LYS A 317 20.43 -35.54 3.96
N PRO A 318 19.77 -36.64 4.34
CA PRO A 318 19.10 -36.74 5.63
C PRO A 318 20.09 -36.47 6.77
N ILE A 319 19.54 -36.00 7.89
CA ILE A 319 20.26 -35.61 9.10
C ILE A 319 20.89 -36.88 9.73
N GLU A 320 22.09 -37.26 9.28
CA GLU A 320 22.98 -38.17 10.01
C GLU A 320 23.68 -37.41 11.15
N GLY A 321 22.88 -36.88 12.07
CA GLY A 321 23.36 -36.29 13.30
C GLY A 321 22.52 -36.82 14.43
N ASP A 322 23.16 -37.41 15.43
CA ASP A 322 22.59 -38.10 16.59
C ASP A 322 21.39 -37.33 17.19
N VAL A 323 20.18 -37.70 16.75
CA VAL A 323 18.90 -37.07 17.13
C VAL A 323 18.63 -37.24 18.63
N SER A 324 19.31 -38.20 19.26
CA SER A 324 19.21 -38.58 20.68
C SER A 324 19.47 -37.44 21.67
N LYS A 325 20.24 -36.40 21.29
CA LYS A 325 20.65 -35.32 22.21
C LYS A 325 19.89 -33.99 22.07
N ARG A 326 18.89 -33.89 21.20
CA ARG A 326 18.13 -32.64 21.03
C ARG A 326 16.93 -32.60 21.96
N THR A 327 16.88 -31.60 22.85
CA THR A 327 15.68 -31.29 23.63
C THR A 327 14.51 -30.92 22.71
N PRO A 328 13.26 -31.32 23.06
CA PRO A 328 12.07 -31.07 22.23
C PRO A 328 11.83 -29.59 21.94
N LEU A 329 12.19 -28.70 22.87
CA LEU A 329 12.11 -27.25 22.69
C LEU A 329 13.01 -26.73 21.54
N MET A 330 14.19 -27.32 21.34
CA MET A 330 15.09 -26.96 20.25
C MET A 330 14.55 -27.43 18.90
N ILE A 331 13.88 -28.59 18.87
CA ILE A 331 13.23 -29.10 17.66
C ILE A 331 12.05 -28.20 17.27
N ILE A 332 11.20 -27.83 18.24
CA ILE A 332 10.09 -26.89 18.00
C ILE A 332 10.60 -25.56 17.47
N LYS A 333 11.65 -25.00 18.09
CA LYS A 333 12.27 -23.76 17.63
C LYS A 333 12.78 -23.86 16.18
N ASP A 334 13.50 -24.93 15.85
CA ASP A 334 14.02 -25.16 14.49
C ASP A 334 12.87 -25.25 13.47
N ILE A 335 11.78 -25.96 13.81
CA ILE A 335 10.58 -26.08 12.96
C ILE A 335 9.90 -24.71 12.77
N LEU A 336 9.71 -23.94 13.84
CA LEU A 336 9.07 -22.62 13.76
C LEU A 336 9.87 -21.64 12.91
N VAL A 337 11.19 -21.62 13.07
CA VAL A 337 12.09 -20.78 12.26
C VAL A 337 11.98 -21.17 10.79
N LEU A 338 12.03 -22.47 10.50
CA LEU A 338 11.96 -23.00 9.14
C LEU A 338 10.60 -22.71 8.49
N LEU A 339 9.50 -22.88 9.23
CA LEU A 339 8.15 -22.54 8.76
C LEU A 339 8.01 -21.04 8.50
N PHE A 340 8.48 -20.19 9.40
CA PHE A 340 8.51 -18.74 9.21
C PHE A 340 9.26 -18.35 7.93
N TRP A 341 10.43 -18.95 7.69
CA TRP A 341 11.21 -18.68 6.48
C TRP A 341 10.53 -19.15 5.20
N TYR A 342 9.92 -20.33 5.19
CA TYR A 342 9.18 -20.80 4.03
C TYR A 342 7.94 -19.93 3.76
N VAL A 343 7.16 -19.58 4.78
CA VAL A 343 6.02 -18.66 4.60
C VAL A 343 6.50 -17.32 4.05
N ARG A 344 7.59 -16.76 4.59
CA ARG A 344 8.10 -15.45 4.14
C ARG A 344 8.69 -15.45 2.73
N THR A 345 9.21 -16.59 2.27
CA THR A 345 9.84 -16.69 0.95
C THR A 345 8.91 -17.26 -0.12
N SER A 346 7.67 -17.59 0.23
CA SER A 346 6.66 -18.08 -0.71
C SER A 346 6.04 -16.92 -1.50
N GLU A 347 6.06 -17.06 -2.82
CA GLU A 347 5.46 -16.07 -3.73
C GLU A 347 3.94 -16.12 -3.69
N ILE A 348 3.39 -17.31 -3.47
CA ILE A 348 1.95 -17.51 -3.46
C ILE A 348 1.37 -16.91 -2.18
N VAL A 349 2.05 -17.10 -1.05
CA VAL A 349 1.69 -16.40 0.18
C VAL A 349 1.78 -14.89 -0.03
N GLU A 350 2.80 -14.38 -0.73
CA GLU A 350 2.93 -12.95 -1.02
C GLU A 350 1.78 -12.41 -1.90
N VAL A 351 1.40 -13.13 -2.96
CA VAL A 351 0.24 -12.77 -3.81
C VAL A 351 -1.07 -12.83 -3.02
N LEU A 352 -1.30 -13.90 -2.25
CA LEU A 352 -2.50 -14.03 -1.42
C LEU A 352 -2.58 -12.92 -0.38
N LEU A 353 -1.45 -12.62 0.27
CA LEU A 353 -1.36 -11.53 1.23
C LEU A 353 -1.65 -10.19 0.56
N ALA A 354 -1.11 -9.94 -0.63
CA ALA A 354 -1.42 -8.73 -1.40
C ALA A 354 -2.92 -8.64 -1.76
N ILE A 355 -3.55 -9.74 -2.17
CA ILE A 355 -5.01 -9.80 -2.43
C ILE A 355 -5.80 -9.50 -1.16
N THR A 356 -5.46 -10.15 -0.03
CA THR A 356 -6.14 -9.91 1.25
C THR A 356 -6.04 -8.45 1.67
N TRP A 357 -4.85 -7.85 1.56
CA TRP A 357 -4.66 -6.44 1.90
C TRP A 357 -5.39 -5.52 0.94
N PHE A 358 -5.34 -5.78 -0.36
CA PHE A 358 -6.10 -5.02 -1.34
C PHE A 358 -7.61 -5.05 -1.03
N SER A 359 -8.17 -6.22 -0.75
CA SER A 359 -9.59 -6.35 -0.38
C SER A 359 -9.93 -5.59 0.90
N LEU A 360 -9.05 -5.63 1.90
CA LEU A 360 -9.26 -4.92 3.17
C LEU A 360 -9.21 -3.39 2.99
N GLY A 361 -8.22 -2.87 2.26
CA GLY A 361 -8.13 -1.44 1.98
C GLY A 361 -9.28 -0.94 1.09
N PHE A 362 -9.73 -1.76 0.13
CA PHE A 362 -10.92 -1.46 -0.66
C PHE A 362 -12.14 -1.37 0.27
N TYR A 363 -12.34 -2.38 1.12
CA TYR A 363 -13.46 -2.39 2.06
C TYR A 363 -13.47 -1.15 2.96
N TRP A 364 -12.35 -0.79 3.59
CA TRP A 364 -12.29 0.39 4.47
C TRP A 364 -12.49 1.69 3.72
N THR A 365 -11.85 1.88 2.57
CA THR A 365 -12.01 3.12 1.78
C THR A 365 -13.48 3.37 1.43
N PHE A 366 -14.20 2.33 0.99
CA PHE A 366 -15.61 2.46 0.64
C PHE A 366 -16.54 2.43 1.86
N SER A 367 -16.17 1.75 2.93
CA SER A 367 -16.92 1.77 4.19
C SER A 367 -16.90 3.17 4.80
N ASP A 368 -15.73 3.80 4.89
CA ASP A 368 -15.57 5.15 5.44
C ASP A 368 -16.32 6.17 4.59
N ARG A 369 -16.19 6.08 3.25
CA ARG A 369 -16.97 6.89 2.30
C ARG A 369 -18.46 6.71 2.52
N HIS A 370 -18.94 5.46 2.59
CA HIS A 370 -20.36 5.18 2.74
C HIS A 370 -20.91 5.73 4.06
N SER A 371 -20.17 5.53 5.16
CA SER A 371 -20.53 6.09 6.46
C SER A 371 -20.65 7.60 6.41
N MET A 372 -19.68 8.31 5.80
CA MET A 372 -19.75 9.77 5.71
C MET A 372 -20.84 10.28 4.78
N HIS A 373 -21.08 9.61 3.65
CA HIS A 373 -22.13 9.98 2.70
C HIS A 373 -23.55 9.89 3.28
N GLN A 374 -23.73 9.16 4.38
CA GLN A 374 -25.01 9.09 5.10
C GLN A 374 -25.29 10.34 5.96
N TYR A 375 -24.24 11.02 6.43
CA TYR A 375 -24.34 12.21 7.28
C TYR A 375 -24.12 13.52 6.52
N MET A 376 -23.53 13.44 5.33
CA MET A 376 -23.25 14.58 4.46
C MET A 376 -24.52 15.16 3.83
N GLU A 377 -24.57 16.48 3.71
CA GLU A 377 -25.61 17.18 2.95
C GLU A 377 -25.63 16.73 1.48
N GLU A 378 -26.81 16.82 0.85
CA GLU A 378 -27.02 16.34 -0.52
C GLU A 378 -26.08 17.02 -1.53
N ASN A 379 -25.89 18.33 -1.43
CA ASN A 379 -25.03 19.10 -2.32
C ASN A 379 -23.56 18.65 -2.22
N ALA A 380 -23.02 18.57 -1.00
CA ALA A 380 -21.65 18.13 -0.75
C ALA A 380 -21.43 16.67 -1.22
N ARG A 381 -22.42 15.80 -1.01
CA ARG A 381 -22.38 14.41 -1.47
C ARG A 381 -22.35 14.32 -3.00
N ASP A 382 -23.10 15.19 -3.69
CA ASP A 382 -23.15 15.21 -5.14
C ASP A 382 -21.83 15.72 -5.75
N GLU A 383 -21.14 16.65 -5.09
CA GLU A 383 -19.80 17.10 -5.49
C GLU A 383 -18.79 15.95 -5.47
N GLU A 384 -18.79 15.08 -4.46
CA GLU A 384 -17.91 13.91 -4.41
C GLU A 384 -18.29 12.80 -5.39
N ASN A 385 -19.56 12.72 -5.80
CA ASN A 385 -20.08 11.66 -6.68
C ASN A 385 -20.07 12.05 -8.16
N THR A 386 -19.88 13.34 -8.48
CA THR A 386 -19.82 13.83 -9.85
C THR A 386 -18.38 14.11 -10.27
N ILE A 387 -18.00 13.68 -11.47
CA ILE A 387 -16.65 13.90 -12.02
C ILE A 387 -16.60 15.28 -12.67
N ASN A 388 -16.50 16.32 -11.84
CA ASN A 388 -16.53 17.72 -12.30
C ASN A 388 -15.21 18.46 -12.07
N GLY A 389 -14.33 17.92 -11.21
CA GLY A 389 -13.08 18.56 -10.78
C GLY A 389 -11.84 18.15 -11.57
N PHE A 390 -10.89 19.08 -11.71
CA PHE A 390 -9.58 18.81 -12.33
C PHE A 390 -8.80 17.74 -11.56
N GLY A 391 -8.84 17.75 -10.23
CA GLY A 391 -8.15 16.76 -9.40
C GLY A 391 -8.69 15.34 -9.56
N GLN A 392 -9.96 15.18 -9.98
CA GLN A 392 -10.53 13.87 -10.32
C GLN A 392 -10.13 13.40 -11.73
N LEU A 393 -10.07 14.31 -12.70
CA LEU A 393 -9.77 13.99 -14.09
C LEU A 393 -8.30 13.60 -14.28
N VAL A 394 -7.37 14.25 -13.58
CA VAL A 394 -5.93 14.00 -13.76
C VAL A 394 -5.55 12.54 -13.48
N PRO A 395 -5.90 11.92 -12.33
CA PRO A 395 -5.61 10.51 -12.08
C PRO A 395 -6.26 9.57 -13.09
N LEU A 396 -7.47 9.89 -13.56
CA LEU A 396 -8.17 9.11 -14.59
C LEU A 396 -7.45 9.17 -15.94
N PHE A 397 -6.96 10.33 -16.35
CA PHE A 397 -6.19 10.45 -17.60
C PHE A 397 -4.80 9.82 -17.48
N LEU A 398 -4.18 9.85 -16.29
CA LEU A 398 -2.90 9.19 -16.06
C LEU A 398 -2.98 7.66 -16.21
N LEU A 399 -4.16 7.05 -16.08
CA LEU A 399 -4.40 5.65 -16.44
C LEU A 399 -4.18 5.37 -17.94
N LEU A 400 -4.28 6.37 -18.81
CA LEU A 400 -4.04 6.19 -20.24
C LEU A 400 -2.55 5.99 -20.53
N ALA A 401 -1.64 6.55 -19.73
CA ALA A 401 -0.20 6.47 -19.99
C ALA A 401 0.31 5.01 -19.99
N PRO A 402 -0.04 4.15 -19.00
CA PRO A 402 0.28 2.72 -19.06
C PRO A 402 -0.32 1.98 -20.24
N LEU A 403 -1.53 2.35 -20.68
CA LEU A 403 -2.17 1.74 -21.85
C LEU A 403 -1.45 2.11 -23.15
N LEU A 404 -1.03 3.37 -23.28
CA LEU A 404 -0.25 3.82 -24.43
C LEU A 404 1.11 3.12 -24.48
N GLN A 405 1.77 2.95 -23.34
CA GLN A 405 3.04 2.20 -23.26
C GLN A 405 2.87 0.73 -23.61
N LEU A 406 1.76 0.11 -23.20
CA LEU A 406 1.42 -1.26 -23.59
C LEU A 406 1.25 -1.37 -25.12
N LEU A 407 0.53 -0.43 -25.74
CA LEU A 407 0.34 -0.40 -27.19
C LEU A 407 1.67 -0.18 -27.94
N GLU A 408 2.54 0.69 -27.42
CA GLU A 408 3.88 0.92 -27.98
C GLU A 408 4.76 -0.32 -27.88
N SER A 409 4.77 -0.99 -26.71
CA SER A 409 5.52 -2.23 -26.52
C SER A 409 5.01 -3.33 -27.46
N TRP A 410 3.69 -3.47 -27.59
CA TRP A 410 3.07 -4.42 -28.51
C TRP A 410 3.44 -4.14 -29.97
N ALA A 411 3.31 -2.90 -30.43
CA ALA A 411 3.66 -2.50 -31.78
C ALA A 411 5.16 -2.71 -32.08
N GLY A 412 6.02 -2.35 -31.12
CA GLY A 412 7.47 -2.53 -31.23
C GLY A 412 7.91 -3.99 -31.27
N GLN A 413 7.13 -4.91 -30.71
CA GLN A 413 7.39 -6.34 -30.78
C GLN A 413 6.83 -6.97 -32.06
N ALA A 414 5.65 -6.55 -32.52
CA ALA A 414 5.09 -6.97 -33.80
C ALA A 414 6.04 -6.63 -34.96
N GLY A 415 6.66 -5.44 -34.93
CA GLY A 415 7.67 -5.04 -35.92
C GLY A 415 8.96 -5.89 -35.85
N ARG A 416 9.41 -6.26 -34.65
CA ARG A 416 10.60 -7.14 -34.47
C ARG A 416 10.35 -8.56 -34.97
N SER A 417 9.15 -9.09 -34.77
CA SER A 417 8.76 -10.41 -35.28
C SER A 417 8.74 -10.43 -36.81
N ALA A 418 8.21 -9.40 -37.46
CA ALA A 418 8.23 -9.27 -38.93
C ALA A 418 9.66 -9.24 -39.50
N HIS A 419 10.56 -8.45 -38.89
CA HIS A 419 11.95 -8.36 -39.34
C HIS A 419 12.74 -9.67 -39.16
N ARG A 420 12.44 -10.46 -38.12
CA ARG A 420 13.03 -11.80 -37.91
C ARG A 420 12.58 -12.81 -38.97
N SER A 421 11.32 -12.73 -39.42
CA SER A 421 10.79 -13.59 -40.48
C SER A 421 11.43 -13.32 -41.84
N ASP A 422 11.77 -12.07 -42.14
CA ASP A 422 12.46 -11.71 -43.39
C ASP A 422 13.91 -12.23 -43.44
N HIS A 423 14.60 -12.27 -42.29
CA HIS A 423 15.95 -12.83 -42.20
C HIS A 423 16.01 -14.36 -42.15
N ALA A 424 14.92 -15.04 -41.81
CA ALA A 424 14.87 -16.52 -41.79
C ALA A 424 14.58 -17.13 -43.19
N ASN A 425 14.18 -16.29 -44.16
CA ASN A 425 13.86 -16.69 -45.53
C ASN A 425 14.98 -16.38 -46.54
N ILE A 426 16.18 -16.02 -46.05
CA ILE A 426 17.43 -15.86 -46.83
C ILE A 426 18.39 -16.94 -46.34
#